data_AF-A0A016TKZ0-F1
#
_entry.id   AF-A0A016TKZ0-F1
#
_cell.length_a   1.000
_cell.length_b   1.000
_cell.length_c   1.000
_cell.angle_alpha   90.00
_cell.angle_beta   90.00
_cell.angle_gamma   90.00
#
_symmetry.space_group_name_H-M   'P 1'
#
loop_
_entity.id
_entity.type
_entity.pdbx_description
1 polymer ?
#
loop_
_entity_poly.entity_id
_entity_poly.type
_entity_poly.pdbx_seq_one_letter_code
_entity_poly.pdbx_strand_id
1 'polypeptide(L)'
;MFSHLLCPILGDELYCSRLTEIDGRPATIQPKDLHRIRHKRYFPQALTDHFGVTALELQKAMPLYCHVHSTIFPRFGWMIGRPKSEQDVADLYANIPPPQHFLSMVEALGMSDELARYFHEDEGEDKIVGGDEKF
;
A
#
# COMPACT_ATOMS: atom_id res chain seq x y z
N MET A 1 -0.81 11.48 -0.57
CA MET A 1 -1.49 11.59 0.74
C MET A 1 -0.56 11.16 1.87
N PHE A 2 -0.11 9.90 1.90
CA PHE A 2 0.81 9.34 2.89
C PHE A 2 2.08 10.16 3.19
N SER A 3 2.74 10.69 2.16
CA SER A 3 3.90 11.56 2.33
C SER A 3 3.61 12.89 3.05
N HIS A 4 2.38 13.42 2.97
CA HIS A 4 1.96 14.60 3.72
C HIS A 4 1.73 14.29 5.21
N LEU A 5 1.52 13.03 5.56
CA LEU A 5 1.44 12.55 6.94
C LEU A 5 2.82 12.18 7.50
N LEU A 6 3.90 12.47 6.78
CA LEU A 6 5.28 12.06 7.10
C LEU A 6 5.48 10.54 7.13
N CYS A 7 4.57 9.79 6.50
CA CYS A 7 4.59 8.33 6.43
C CYS A 7 4.48 7.86 4.98
N PRO A 8 5.45 8.14 4.09
CA PRO A 8 5.39 7.72 2.69
C PRO A 8 5.37 6.19 2.58
N ILE A 9 4.87 5.70 1.45
CA ILE A 9 4.85 4.27 1.15
C ILE A 9 6.30 3.78 1.06
N LEU A 10 6.57 2.58 1.59
CA LEU A 10 7.88 1.96 1.52
C LEU A 10 8.29 1.74 0.05
N GLY A 11 9.52 2.14 -0.30
CA GLY A 11 10.05 2.09 -1.67
C GLY A 11 9.55 3.21 -2.60
N ASP A 12 8.80 4.19 -2.09
CA ASP A 12 8.38 5.36 -2.87
C ASP A 12 9.51 6.40 -2.97
N GLU A 13 10.42 6.22 -3.93
CA GLU A 13 11.55 7.14 -4.13
C GLU A 13 11.12 8.59 -4.38
N LEU A 14 10.05 8.78 -5.16
CA LEU A 14 9.61 10.10 -5.60
C LEU A 14 9.16 10.95 -4.42
N TYR A 15 8.32 10.39 -3.54
CA TYR A 15 7.80 11.13 -2.41
C TYR A 15 8.70 11.06 -1.17
N CYS A 16 9.48 9.99 -0.99
CA CYS A 16 10.50 9.94 0.07
C CYS A 16 11.59 10.99 -0.14
N SER A 17 11.93 11.31 -1.39
CA SER A 17 12.95 12.35 -1.70
C SER A 17 12.61 13.74 -1.15
N ARG A 18 11.34 13.99 -0.80
CA ARG A 18 10.85 15.25 -0.25
C ARG A 18 10.91 15.32 1.27
N LEU A 19 11.25 14.21 1.93
CA LEU A 19 11.45 14.19 3.37
C LEU A 19 12.89 14.55 3.71
N THR A 20 13.04 15.54 4.56
CA THR A 20 14.31 15.97 5.11
C THR A 20 14.23 16.04 6.61
N GLU A 21 15.38 16.16 7.25
CA GLU A 21 15.51 16.38 8.67
C GLU A 21 15.78 17.87 8.95
N ILE A 22 14.86 18.54 9.64
CA ILE A 22 14.99 19.91 10.13
C ILE A 22 14.90 19.86 11.65
N ASP A 23 15.93 20.36 12.34
CA ASP A 23 16.02 20.35 13.81
C ASP A 23 15.75 18.97 14.45
N GLY A 24 16.26 17.91 13.80
CA GLY A 24 16.11 16.52 14.28
C GLY A 24 14.73 15.91 14.05
N ARG A 25 13.86 16.56 13.26
CA ARG A 25 12.50 16.08 12.98
C ARG A 25 12.26 15.91 11.48
N PRO A 26 11.48 14.89 11.06
CA PRO A 26 11.08 14.74 9.68
C PRO A 26 10.16 15.89 9.26
N ALA A 27 10.46 16.49 8.11
CA ALA A 27 9.66 17.55 7.50
C ALA A 27 9.55 17.35 5.99
N THR A 28 8.41 17.73 5.42
CA THR A 28 8.21 17.75 3.96
C THR A 28 8.65 19.08 3.36
N ILE A 29 9.31 19.00 2.21
CA ILE A 29 9.71 20.17 1.43
C ILE A 29 8.83 20.26 0.18
N GLN A 30 8.51 21.48 -0.26
CA GLN A 30 7.88 21.69 -1.56
C GLN A 30 8.87 21.40 -2.71
N PRO A 31 8.42 20.83 -3.83
CA PRO A 31 9.31 20.50 -4.95
C PRO A 31 10.18 21.66 -5.45
N LYS A 32 9.65 22.89 -5.43
CA LYS A 32 10.37 24.11 -5.85
C LYS A 32 11.60 24.44 -4.98
N ASP A 33 11.61 23.96 -3.74
CA ASP A 33 12.64 24.26 -2.75
C ASP A 33 13.67 23.13 -2.63
N LEU A 34 13.47 21.99 -3.30
CA LEU A 34 14.39 20.83 -3.29
C LEU A 34 15.82 21.21 -3.66
N HIS A 35 16.01 22.05 -4.67
CA HIS A 35 17.36 22.46 -5.13
C HIS A 35 18.10 23.35 -4.13
N ARG A 36 17.39 23.99 -3.19
CA ARG A 36 17.97 24.90 -2.21
C ARG A 36 18.48 24.18 -0.97
N ILE A 37 18.10 22.92 -0.81
CA ILE A 37 18.33 22.18 0.41
C ILE A 37 19.64 21.40 0.32
N ARG A 38 20.54 21.73 1.25
CA ARG A 38 21.78 20.99 1.54
C ARG A 38 21.62 20.01 2.70
N HIS A 39 20.43 19.96 3.32
CA HIS A 39 20.16 19.11 4.49
C HIS A 39 20.12 17.62 4.11
N LYS A 40 20.38 16.78 5.11
CA LYS A 40 20.35 15.33 4.98
C LYS A 40 18.91 14.90 4.64
N ARG A 41 18.78 13.98 3.68
CA ARG A 41 17.50 13.31 3.41
C ARG A 41 17.11 12.51 4.65
N TYR A 42 15.84 12.59 5.02
CA TYR A 42 15.34 11.79 6.13
C TYR A 42 15.18 10.34 5.67
N PHE A 43 15.63 9.41 6.51
CA PHE A 43 15.36 7.99 6.38
C PHE A 43 15.13 7.43 7.78
N PRO A 44 14.11 6.60 8.01
CA PRO A 44 13.81 6.07 9.33
C PRO A 44 14.95 5.15 9.81
N GLN A 45 15.68 5.60 10.83
CA GLN A 45 16.81 4.84 11.41
C GLN A 45 16.36 3.47 11.96
N ALA A 46 15.15 3.39 12.51
CA ALA A 46 14.58 2.13 12.98
C ALA A 46 14.54 1.05 11.88
N LEU A 47 14.37 1.44 10.61
CA LEU A 47 14.34 0.50 9.50
C LEU A 47 15.74 -0.04 9.17
N THR A 48 16.76 0.82 9.18
CA THR A 48 18.15 0.39 8.99
C THR A 48 18.64 -0.48 10.14
N ASP A 49 18.24 -0.14 11.37
CA ASP A 49 18.61 -0.90 12.57
C ASP A 49 17.96 -2.28 12.55
N HIS A 50 16.68 -2.36 12.14
CA HIS A 50 15.93 -3.60 12.03
C HIS A 50 16.52 -4.56 11.00
N PHE A 51 16.91 -4.05 9.81
CA PHE A 51 17.48 -4.87 8.76
C PHE A 51 19.00 -5.06 8.84
N GLY A 52 19.69 -4.32 9.72
CA GLY A 52 21.15 -4.38 9.84
C GLY A 52 21.90 -3.91 8.59
N VAL A 53 21.31 -3.03 7.79
CA VAL A 53 21.87 -2.52 6.52
C VAL A 53 21.80 -0.99 6.45
N THR A 54 22.57 -0.39 5.55
CA THR A 54 22.56 1.06 5.39
C THR A 54 21.32 1.56 4.68
N ALA A 55 20.96 2.84 4.93
CA ALA A 55 19.83 3.48 4.25
C ALA A 55 20.02 3.50 2.72
N LEU A 56 21.27 3.62 2.24
CA LEU A 56 21.58 3.63 0.81
C LEU A 56 21.31 2.27 0.15
N GLU A 57 21.60 1.18 0.84
CA GLU A 57 21.33 -0.18 0.36
C GLU A 57 19.81 -0.42 0.25
N LEU A 58 19.06 -0.06 1.29
CA LEU A 58 17.60 -0.17 1.27
C LEU A 58 16.98 0.68 0.17
N GLN A 59 17.40 1.95 0.02
CA GLN A 59 16.85 2.84 -1.00
C GLN A 59 17.07 2.33 -2.42
N LYS A 60 18.17 1.63 -2.70
CA LYS A 60 18.47 1.10 -4.04
C LYS A 60 17.76 -0.22 -4.35
N ALA A 61 17.42 -1.00 -3.32
CA ALA A 61 16.94 -2.36 -3.47
C ALA A 61 15.43 -2.50 -3.25
N MET A 62 14.80 -1.59 -2.49
CA MET A 62 13.40 -1.73 -2.10
C MET A 62 12.45 -1.41 -3.27
N PRO A 63 11.55 -2.35 -3.66
CA PRO A 63 10.46 -2.05 -4.57
C PRO A 63 9.39 -1.18 -3.90
N LEU A 64 8.48 -0.62 -4.68
CA LEU A 64 7.30 0.06 -4.15
C LEU A 64 6.34 -0.96 -3.53
N TYR A 65 6.09 -0.84 -2.23
CA TYR A 65 5.15 -1.69 -1.50
C TYR A 65 3.73 -1.12 -1.52
N CYS A 66 3.11 -1.14 -2.70
CA CYS A 66 1.72 -0.72 -2.90
C CYS A 66 1.00 -1.79 -3.74
N HIS A 67 -0.03 -2.42 -3.18
CA HIS A 67 -0.77 -3.50 -3.83
C HIS A 67 -2.26 -3.19 -3.81
N VAL A 68 -2.90 -3.26 -4.97
CA VAL A 68 -4.37 -3.19 -5.08
C VAL A 68 -4.90 -4.60 -4.85
N HIS A 69 -5.36 -4.86 -3.64
CA HIS A 69 -5.84 -6.20 -3.25
C HIS A 69 -7.22 -6.53 -3.82
N SER A 70 -8.17 -5.59 -3.70
CA SER A 70 -9.56 -5.80 -4.07
C SER A 70 -10.09 -4.66 -4.93
N THR A 71 -10.89 -5.00 -5.94
CA THR A 71 -11.63 -4.04 -6.77
C THR A 71 -13.09 -4.50 -6.88
N ILE A 72 -14.01 -3.58 -6.62
CA ILE A 72 -15.46 -3.83 -6.71
C ILE A 72 -15.99 -3.12 -7.96
N PHE A 73 -16.64 -3.89 -8.84
CA PHE A 73 -17.36 -3.37 -10.00
C PHE A 73 -18.86 -3.41 -9.72
N PRO A 74 -19.46 -2.26 -9.36
CA PRO A 74 -20.85 -2.23 -8.95
C PRO A 74 -21.79 -2.51 -10.12
N ARG A 75 -22.88 -3.24 -9.85
CA ARG A 75 -23.93 -3.57 -10.82
C ARG A 75 -23.43 -4.22 -12.10
N PHE A 76 -22.50 -5.16 -11.94
CA PHE A 76 -22.04 -5.99 -13.02
C PHE A 76 -23.21 -6.78 -13.63
N GLY A 77 -23.23 -6.91 -14.96
CA GLY A 77 -24.34 -7.56 -15.69
C GLY A 77 -25.53 -6.64 -16.03
N TRP A 78 -25.51 -5.36 -15.64
CA TRP A 78 -26.56 -4.40 -16.02
C TRP A 78 -26.63 -4.20 -17.54
N MET A 79 -27.75 -4.57 -18.15
CA MET A 79 -28.00 -4.36 -19.58
C MET A 79 -28.94 -3.17 -19.79
N ILE A 80 -28.46 -2.16 -20.53
CA ILE A 80 -29.27 -0.99 -20.90
C ILE A 80 -30.46 -1.44 -21.76
N GLY A 81 -31.68 -1.11 -21.30
CA GLY A 81 -32.93 -1.43 -22.00
C GLY A 81 -33.71 -2.63 -21.44
N ARG A 82 -33.16 -3.38 -20.47
CA ARG A 82 -33.89 -4.48 -19.81
C ARG A 82 -34.63 -4.01 -18.55
N PRO A 83 -35.87 -4.49 -18.25
CA PRO A 83 -36.57 -4.16 -17.01
C PRO A 83 -35.80 -4.60 -15.77
N LYS A 84 -35.80 -3.80 -14.70
CA LYS A 84 -35.09 -4.11 -13.43
C LYS A 84 -35.45 -5.48 -12.84
N SER A 85 -36.68 -5.96 -13.04
CA SER A 85 -37.16 -7.26 -12.56
C SER A 85 -36.57 -8.47 -13.28
N GLU A 86 -35.89 -8.25 -14.41
CA GLU A 86 -35.27 -9.28 -15.26
C GLU A 86 -33.74 -9.18 -15.29
N GLN A 87 -33.17 -8.30 -14.46
CA GLN A 87 -31.73 -8.14 -14.37
C GLN A 87 -31.20 -8.91 -13.16
N ASP A 88 -30.37 -9.91 -13.41
CA ASP A 88 -29.48 -10.46 -12.39
C ASP A 88 -28.29 -9.52 -12.27
N VAL A 89 -28.39 -8.62 -11.29
CA VAL A 89 -27.36 -7.62 -11.00
C VAL A 89 -26.65 -8.04 -9.73
N ALA A 90 -25.33 -8.18 -9.82
CA ALA A 90 -24.47 -8.41 -8.67
C ALA A 90 -23.29 -7.43 -8.72
N ASP A 91 -22.69 -7.16 -7.57
CA ASP A 91 -21.41 -6.48 -7.54
C ASP A 91 -20.33 -7.53 -7.79
N LEU A 92 -19.46 -7.26 -8.78
CA LEU A 92 -18.35 -8.16 -9.10
C LEU A 92 -17.14 -7.77 -8.26
N TYR A 93 -16.66 -8.72 -7.46
CA TYR A 93 -15.47 -8.59 -6.63
C TYR A 93 -14.28 -9.25 -7.35
N ALA A 94 -13.23 -8.49 -7.61
CA ALA A 94 -11.99 -8.99 -8.18
C ALA A 94 -10.86 -8.81 -7.15
N ASN A 95 -10.37 -9.93 -6.63
CA ASN A 95 -9.31 -9.97 -5.63
C ASN A 95 -8.04 -10.61 -6.19
N ILE A 96 -6.88 -10.13 -5.75
CA ILE A 96 -5.58 -10.72 -6.06
C ILE A 96 -4.71 -10.73 -4.79
N PRO A 97 -4.06 -11.87 -4.46
CA PRO A 97 -3.17 -11.92 -3.31
C PRO A 97 -1.96 -10.97 -3.49
N PRO A 98 -1.37 -10.45 -2.40
CA PRO A 98 -0.14 -9.68 -2.47
C PRO A 98 0.99 -10.49 -3.13
N PRO A 99 1.87 -9.85 -3.91
CA PRO A 99 2.99 -10.55 -4.53
C PRO A 99 4.04 -10.99 -3.49
N GLN A 100 4.85 -11.99 -3.83
CA GLN A 100 5.80 -12.62 -2.89
C GLN A 100 6.73 -11.62 -2.18
N HIS A 101 7.27 -10.63 -2.89
CA HIS A 101 8.16 -9.64 -2.28
C HIS A 101 7.45 -8.80 -1.21
N PHE A 102 6.13 -8.55 -1.38
CA PHE A 102 5.31 -7.83 -0.41
C PHE A 102 5.14 -8.68 0.85
N LEU A 103 4.79 -9.97 0.69
CA LEU A 103 4.64 -10.90 1.80
C LEU A 103 5.95 -11.06 2.58
N SER A 104 7.08 -11.20 1.90
CA SER A 104 8.39 -11.29 2.55
C SER A 104 8.75 -10.03 3.35
N MET A 105 8.34 -8.84 2.89
CA MET A 105 8.56 -7.60 3.65
C MET A 105 7.65 -7.52 4.87
N VAL A 106 6.38 -7.92 4.75
CA VAL A 106 5.45 -8.01 5.88
C VAL A 106 6.01 -8.93 6.96
N GLU A 107 6.48 -10.12 6.56
CA GLU A 107 7.13 -11.06 7.47
C GLU A 107 8.37 -10.44 8.11
N ALA A 108 9.24 -9.83 7.30
CA ALA A 108 10.46 -9.24 7.80
C ALA A 108 10.21 -8.08 8.76
N LEU A 109 9.13 -7.30 8.59
CA LEU A 109 8.70 -6.24 9.52
C LEU A 109 7.95 -6.77 10.75
N GLY A 110 7.69 -8.08 10.83
CA GLY A 110 6.94 -8.69 11.93
C GLY A 110 5.44 -8.35 11.90
N MET A 111 4.89 -8.11 10.72
CA MET A 111 3.50 -7.65 10.51
C MET A 111 2.56 -8.74 9.98
N SER A 112 2.97 -10.02 10.05
CA SER A 112 2.20 -11.13 9.49
C SER A 112 0.83 -11.29 10.15
N ASP A 113 0.73 -11.07 11.46
CA ASP A 113 -0.51 -11.18 12.21
C ASP A 113 -1.51 -10.07 11.83
N GLU A 114 -1.02 -8.86 11.60
CA GLU A 114 -1.82 -7.73 11.12
C GLU A 114 -2.35 -7.99 9.72
N LEU A 115 -1.53 -8.55 8.83
CA LEU A 115 -1.96 -8.90 7.47
C LEU A 115 -3.00 -10.03 7.51
N ALA A 116 -2.82 -11.05 8.35
CA ALA A 116 -3.81 -12.10 8.53
C ALA A 116 -5.13 -11.54 9.05
N ARG A 117 -5.08 -10.64 10.04
CA ARG A 117 -6.28 -9.97 10.57
C ARG A 117 -7.02 -9.20 9.49
N TYR A 118 -6.32 -8.46 8.65
CA TYR A 118 -6.92 -7.73 7.52
C TYR A 118 -7.72 -8.67 6.60
N PHE A 119 -7.16 -9.82 6.23
CA PHE A 119 -7.88 -10.80 5.39
C PHE A 119 -9.05 -11.48 6.08
N HIS A 120 -9.03 -11.60 7.41
CA HIS A 120 -10.11 -12.21 8.18
C HIS A 120 -11.25 -11.23 8.54
N GLU A 121 -10.97 -9.93 8.65
CA GLU A 121 -11.99 -8.89 8.93
C GLU A 121 -12.96 -8.70 7.74
N ASP A 122 -12.52 -8.96 6.51
CA ASP A 122 -13.37 -8.92 5.30
C ASP A 122 -14.32 -10.13 5.15
N GLU A 123 -14.29 -11.11 6.07
CA GLU A 123 -15.17 -12.28 6.02
C GLU A 123 -16.57 -12.04 6.62
N GLY A 124 -16.83 -10.85 7.18
CA GLY A 124 -17.96 -10.60 8.08
C GLY A 124 -19.30 -10.19 7.46
N GLU A 125 -19.34 -9.53 6.31
CA GLU A 125 -20.59 -8.95 5.79
C GLU A 125 -20.60 -8.94 4.26
N ASP A 126 -21.20 -9.97 3.65
CA ASP A 126 -22.13 -9.87 2.52
C ASP A 126 -22.30 -11.22 1.80
N LYS A 127 -23.48 -11.44 1.21
CA LYS A 127 -23.74 -12.58 0.31
C LYS A 127 -22.99 -12.38 -1.00
N ILE A 128 -21.68 -12.61 -0.97
CA ILE A 128 -20.78 -12.50 -2.11
C ILE A 128 -20.97 -13.73 -3.02
N VAL A 129 -21.24 -13.49 -4.30
CA VAL A 129 -21.27 -14.54 -5.33
C VAL A 129 -19.96 -14.45 -6.13
N GLY A 130 -19.00 -15.31 -5.81
CA GLY A 130 -17.87 -15.66 -6.69
C GLY A 130 -16.46 -15.34 -6.17
N GLY A 131 -15.56 -16.31 -6.36
CA GLY A 131 -14.14 -16.31 -6.04
C GLY A 131 -13.77 -17.64 -5.36
N ASP A 132 -13.07 -18.53 -6.06
CA ASP A 132 -12.80 -19.93 -5.69
C ASP A 132 -12.40 -20.16 -4.22
N GLU A 133 -12.68 -21.39 -3.76
CA GLU A 133 -12.38 -21.90 -2.42
C GLU A 133 -10.98 -21.51 -1.93
N LYS A 134 -10.94 -21.09 -0.67
CA LYS A 134 -9.77 -20.59 0.08
C LYS A 134 -8.63 -21.62 0.09
N PHE A 135 -7.40 -21.11 -0.02
CA PHE A 135 -6.14 -21.85 0.14
C PHE A 135 -6.03 -22.62 1.46
#